data_AF-A0AAJ0Q0Y4-F1
#
_entry.id   AF-A0AAJ0Q0Y4-F1
#
_cell.length_a   1.000
_cell.length_b   1.000
_cell.length_c   1.000
_cell.angle_alpha   90.00
_cell.angle_beta   90.00
_cell.angle_gamma   90.00
#
_symmetry.space_group_name_H-M   'P 1'
#
loop_
_entity.id
_entity.type
_entity.pdbx_description
1 polymer ?
#
loop_
_entity_poly.entity_id
_entity_poly.type
_entity_poly.pdbx_seq_one_letter_code
_entity_poly.pdbx_strand_id
1 'polypeptide(L)'
;MSAISSRRVFVPLAIASIAAAWITLWVWDDSPYARFLHHVDWSETNLAGLCRLIPAGNVVVPALLHVAAWLLMIVAMMLPTALPLLRTFERLTAARPDRNRLMLLVVLGYLAAWSAFGLAVHAGDAGLHALARRTPWLAWHGWLVGATVLALAGAYQLSPLKYRCLDKCRSPLMFVSEQWRGGNPRRESFVLGVRHGVFCVGCCWMLMCLMFAVGAGSIGWMLAIGTAMSIEKNLPHGRRLSAPLGVALLGWAAWIGAAGWLPL
;
A
#
# COMPACT_ATOMS: atom_id res chain seq x y z
N MET A 1 -20.21 31.93 12.18
CA MET A 1 -20.67 30.83 11.31
C MET A 1 -19.53 29.95 10.74
N SER A 2 -18.39 29.73 11.45
CA SER A 2 -17.21 29.03 10.86
C SER A 2 -16.80 27.68 11.48
N ALA A 3 -17.36 27.28 12.63
CA ALA A 3 -16.94 26.01 13.27
C ALA A 3 -17.57 24.76 12.62
N ILE A 4 -18.78 24.88 12.07
CA ILE A 4 -19.58 23.76 11.56
C ILE A 4 -19.14 23.35 10.14
N SER A 5 -18.69 24.29 9.32
CA SER A 5 -18.31 24.04 7.92
C SER A 5 -17.07 23.15 7.79
N SER A 6 -15.96 23.50 8.46
CA SER A 6 -14.72 22.69 8.35
C SER A 6 -14.80 21.33 9.09
N ARG A 7 -15.87 21.05 9.84
CA ARG A 7 -16.14 19.72 10.44
C ARG A 7 -16.61 18.67 9.41
N ARG A 8 -16.95 19.10 8.19
CA ARG A 8 -17.44 18.23 7.11
C ARG A 8 -16.50 18.13 5.91
N VAL A 9 -15.36 18.82 5.90
CA VAL A 9 -14.54 18.96 4.68
C VAL A 9 -13.48 17.86 4.56
N PHE A 10 -12.91 17.39 5.66
CA PHE A 10 -11.77 16.47 5.60
C PHE A 10 -12.13 15.10 5.01
N VAL A 11 -13.23 14.47 5.46
CA VAL A 11 -13.63 13.16 4.93
C VAL A 11 -13.99 13.21 3.44
N PRO A 12 -14.78 14.18 2.94
CA PRO A 12 -14.98 14.37 1.50
C PRO A 12 -13.68 14.61 0.74
N LEU A 13 -12.74 15.39 1.28
CA LEU A 13 -11.42 15.58 0.65
C LEU A 13 -10.63 14.27 0.58
N ALA A 14 -10.66 13.45 1.65
CA ALA A 14 -10.02 12.14 1.64
C ALA A 14 -10.65 11.22 0.59
N ILE A 15 -11.99 11.17 0.51
CA ILE A 15 -12.71 10.39 -0.51
C ILE A 15 -12.39 10.90 -1.92
N ALA A 16 -12.38 12.22 -2.13
CA ALA A 16 -12.03 12.83 -3.41
C ALA A 16 -10.59 12.51 -3.80
N SER A 17 -9.64 12.52 -2.85
CA SER A 17 -8.25 12.15 -3.11
C SER A 17 -8.09 10.67 -3.47
N ILE A 18 -8.85 9.77 -2.83
CA ILE A 18 -8.89 8.34 -3.16
C ILE A 18 -9.44 8.15 -4.58
N ALA A 19 -10.57 8.80 -4.91
CA ALA A 19 -11.18 8.70 -6.23
C ALA A 19 -10.26 9.27 -7.32
N ALA A 20 -9.65 10.43 -7.08
CA ALA A 20 -8.68 11.04 -7.98
C ALA A 20 -7.45 10.13 -8.18
N ALA A 21 -6.97 9.46 -7.12
CA ALA A 21 -5.87 8.52 -7.22
C ALA A 21 -6.21 7.31 -8.11
N TRP A 22 -7.41 6.72 -7.93
CA TRP A 22 -7.90 5.65 -8.81
C TRP A 22 -8.06 6.09 -10.26
N ILE A 23 -8.65 7.25 -10.51
CA ILE A 23 -8.80 7.79 -11.87
C ILE A 23 -7.42 8.02 -12.49
N THR A 24 -6.47 8.57 -11.74
CA THR A 24 -5.10 8.82 -12.23
C THR A 24 -4.38 7.51 -12.56
N LEU A 25 -4.51 6.48 -11.71
CA LEU A 25 -3.95 5.15 -11.99
C LEU A 25 -4.56 4.55 -13.26
N TRP A 26 -5.87 4.68 -13.43
CA TRP A 26 -6.59 4.19 -14.61
C TRP A 26 -6.17 4.89 -15.90
N VAL A 27 -6.08 6.22 -15.87
CA VAL A 27 -5.60 7.00 -17.02
C VAL A 27 -4.13 6.72 -17.33
N TRP A 28 -3.29 6.50 -16.31
CA TRP A 28 -1.87 6.16 -16.52
C TRP A 28 -1.73 4.75 -17.11
N ASP A 29 -2.49 3.77 -16.65
CA ASP A 29 -2.49 2.40 -17.19
C ASP A 29 -2.90 2.34 -18.67
N ASP A 30 -3.82 3.19 -19.11
CA ASP A 30 -4.21 3.32 -20.53
C ASP A 30 -3.20 4.11 -21.38
N SER A 31 -2.20 4.74 -20.76
CA SER A 31 -1.22 5.59 -21.44
C SER A 31 0.02 4.80 -21.92
N PRO A 32 0.80 5.34 -22.89
CA PRO A 32 2.10 4.77 -23.28
C PRO A 32 3.13 4.67 -22.12
N TYR A 33 2.81 5.25 -20.96
CA TYR A 33 3.63 5.25 -19.76
C TYR A 33 3.24 4.16 -18.75
N ALA A 34 2.27 3.29 -19.09
CA ALA A 34 1.85 2.16 -18.26
C ALA A 34 3.02 1.29 -17.79
N ARG A 35 4.08 1.16 -18.59
CA ARG A 35 5.31 0.44 -18.22
C ARG A 35 5.92 0.85 -16.87
N PHE A 36 5.72 2.09 -16.42
CA PHE A 36 6.19 2.56 -15.10
C PHE A 36 5.34 2.09 -13.92
N LEU A 37 4.13 1.60 -14.18
CA LEU A 37 3.26 0.93 -13.21
C LEU A 37 3.52 -0.57 -13.15
N HIS A 38 3.86 -1.21 -14.28
CA HIS A 38 3.83 -2.67 -14.41
C HIS A 38 5.10 -3.41 -14.01
N HIS A 39 6.29 -2.99 -14.49
CA HIS A 39 7.55 -3.66 -14.12
C HIS A 39 8.76 -2.75 -14.26
N VAL A 40 9.70 -2.96 -13.35
CA VAL A 40 10.92 -2.20 -13.15
C VAL A 40 11.98 -2.69 -14.15
N ASP A 41 11.98 -2.15 -15.37
CA ASP A 41 13.12 -2.29 -16.29
C ASP A 41 13.71 -0.92 -16.63
N TRP A 42 14.78 -0.58 -15.92
CA TRP A 42 15.40 0.75 -15.91
C TRP A 42 16.25 1.06 -17.16
N SER A 43 16.46 0.08 -18.06
CA SER A 43 17.42 0.21 -19.17
C SER A 43 16.83 0.54 -20.54
N GLU A 44 15.50 0.52 -20.71
CA GLU A 44 14.87 0.65 -22.05
C GLU A 44 14.01 1.93 -22.24
N THR A 45 14.33 3.01 -21.52
CA THR A 45 13.54 4.25 -21.66
C THR A 45 13.98 5.11 -22.85
N ASN A 46 13.11 5.21 -23.86
CA ASN A 46 13.17 6.26 -24.90
C ASN A 46 12.56 7.60 -24.40
N LEU A 47 12.96 8.05 -23.20
CA LEU A 47 12.64 9.38 -22.63
C LEU A 47 13.71 10.42 -23.00
N ALA A 48 14.44 10.17 -24.10
CA ALA A 48 15.63 10.91 -24.49
C ALA A 48 15.43 12.43 -24.62
N GLY A 49 14.21 12.90 -24.90
CA GLY A 49 13.88 14.32 -24.94
C GLY A 49 13.78 14.99 -23.55
N LEU A 50 13.05 14.37 -22.61
CA LEU A 50 12.88 14.87 -21.23
C LEU A 50 14.16 14.73 -20.40
N CYS A 51 14.91 13.63 -20.60
CA CYS A 51 16.17 13.38 -19.90
C CYS A 51 17.29 14.36 -20.29
N ARG A 52 17.23 14.99 -21.46
CA ARG A 52 18.22 15.99 -21.91
C ARG A 52 18.03 17.38 -21.27
N LEU A 53 16.83 17.67 -20.77
CA LEU A 53 16.48 18.98 -20.20
C LEU A 53 16.79 19.09 -18.70
N ILE A 54 16.99 17.95 -18.02
CA ILE A 54 17.17 17.86 -16.56
C ILE A 54 18.55 17.23 -16.26
N PRO A 55 19.38 17.83 -15.39
CA PRO A 55 20.62 17.20 -14.94
C PRO A 55 20.35 15.81 -14.34
N ALA A 56 21.05 14.78 -14.82
CA ALA A 56 20.80 13.37 -14.46
C ALA A 56 19.34 12.89 -14.70
N GLY A 57 18.66 13.43 -15.73
CA GLY A 57 17.26 13.12 -16.03
C GLY A 57 16.97 11.63 -16.26
N ASN A 58 17.96 10.84 -16.68
CA ASN A 58 17.87 9.39 -16.79
C ASN A 58 17.73 8.65 -15.45
N VAL A 59 18.04 9.31 -14.32
CA VAL A 59 17.90 8.77 -12.96
C VAL A 59 16.78 9.48 -12.21
N VAL A 60 16.73 10.82 -12.30
CA VAL A 60 15.79 11.65 -11.53
C VAL A 60 14.36 11.45 -12.01
N VAL A 61 14.10 11.45 -13.32
CA VAL A 61 12.73 11.32 -13.85
C VAL A 61 12.11 9.97 -13.50
N PRO A 62 12.79 8.82 -13.71
CA PRO A 62 12.24 7.53 -13.32
C PRO A 62 12.04 7.40 -11.80
N ALA A 63 12.96 7.93 -10.98
CA ALA A 63 12.82 7.90 -9.53
C ALA A 63 11.59 8.71 -9.05
N LEU A 64 11.35 9.89 -9.62
CA LEU A 64 10.16 10.70 -9.31
C LEU A 64 8.87 10.02 -9.74
N LEU A 65 8.84 9.43 -10.95
CA LEU A 65 7.69 8.67 -11.44
C LEU A 65 7.40 7.46 -10.54
N HIS A 66 8.44 6.76 -10.09
CA HIS A 66 8.31 5.63 -9.17
C HIS A 66 7.71 6.06 -7.83
N VAL A 67 8.25 7.12 -7.21
CA VAL A 67 7.71 7.66 -5.95
C VAL A 67 6.26 8.13 -6.14
N ALA A 68 5.94 8.77 -7.27
CA ALA A 68 4.59 9.21 -7.59
C ALA A 68 3.63 8.02 -7.74
N ALA A 69 3.99 7.01 -8.52
CA ALA A 69 3.19 5.79 -8.71
C ALA A 69 2.96 5.05 -7.37
N TRP A 70 4.02 4.91 -6.57
CA TRP A 70 3.92 4.30 -5.24
C TRP A 70 2.96 5.06 -4.34
N LEU A 71 3.13 6.38 -4.21
CA LEU A 71 2.24 7.21 -3.38
C LEU A 71 0.80 7.17 -3.88
N LEU A 72 0.59 7.17 -5.21
CA LEU A 72 -0.73 7.07 -5.81
C LEU A 72 -1.41 5.75 -5.45
N MET A 73 -0.69 4.63 -5.51
CA MET A 73 -1.17 3.32 -5.09
C MET A 73 -1.50 3.28 -3.59
N ILE A 74 -0.64 3.85 -2.73
CA ILE A 74 -0.91 3.94 -1.28
C ILE A 74 -2.16 4.79 -1.01
N VAL A 75 -2.34 5.91 -1.69
CA VAL A 75 -3.54 6.74 -1.54
C VAL A 75 -4.78 6.01 -2.06
N ALA A 76 -4.69 5.32 -3.20
CA ALA A 76 -5.81 4.60 -3.80
C ALA A 76 -6.27 3.40 -2.94
N MET A 77 -5.33 2.60 -2.44
CA MET A 77 -5.63 1.32 -1.82
C MET A 77 -5.53 1.34 -0.29
N MET A 78 -4.55 2.05 0.27
CA MET A 78 -4.25 1.99 1.70
C MET A 78 -4.93 3.09 2.50
N LEU A 79 -5.10 4.31 1.96
CA LEU A 79 -5.83 5.38 2.64
C LEU A 79 -7.29 5.02 2.99
N PRO A 80 -8.07 4.29 2.14
CA PRO A 80 -9.40 3.81 2.50
C PRO A 80 -9.43 3.02 3.81
N THR A 81 -8.36 2.28 4.10
CA THR A 81 -8.25 1.45 5.31
C THR A 81 -8.02 2.26 6.59
N ALA A 82 -7.53 3.50 6.47
CA ALA A 82 -7.33 4.41 7.60
C ALA A 82 -8.53 5.31 7.89
N LEU A 83 -9.57 5.30 7.03
CA LEU A 83 -10.75 6.17 7.16
C LEU A 83 -11.45 6.07 8.54
N PRO A 84 -11.66 4.88 9.14
CA PRO A 84 -12.27 4.81 10.47
C PRO A 84 -11.44 5.51 11.56
N LEU A 85 -10.11 5.40 11.51
CA LEU A 85 -9.23 6.09 12.44
C LEU A 85 -9.28 7.60 12.23
N LEU A 86 -9.21 8.06 10.98
CA LEU A 86 -9.28 9.48 10.64
C LEU A 86 -10.61 10.10 11.12
N ARG A 87 -11.73 9.41 10.96
CA ARG A 87 -13.05 9.84 11.46
C ARG A 87 -13.07 9.94 12.99
N THR A 88 -12.48 8.98 13.69
CA THR A 88 -12.41 9.02 15.15
C THR A 88 -11.52 10.17 15.64
N PHE A 89 -10.36 10.36 15.01
CA PHE A 89 -9.47 11.46 15.36
C PHE A 89 -10.07 12.84 15.07
N GLU A 90 -10.79 12.98 13.95
CA GLU A 90 -11.54 14.19 13.61
C GLU A 90 -12.61 14.51 14.66
N ARG A 91 -13.36 13.50 15.14
CA ARG A 91 -14.36 13.67 16.20
C ARG A 91 -13.74 14.14 17.51
N LEU A 92 -12.62 13.54 17.90
CA LEU A 92 -11.91 13.88 19.14
C LEU A 92 -11.23 15.25 19.10
N THR A 93 -10.82 15.71 17.92
CA THR A 93 -10.19 17.03 17.73
C THR A 93 -11.16 18.11 17.24
N ALA A 94 -12.47 17.82 17.19
CA ALA A 94 -13.46 18.70 16.59
C ALA A 94 -13.54 20.11 17.20
N ALA A 95 -13.26 20.25 18.50
CA ALA A 95 -13.27 21.53 19.20
C ALA A 95 -11.99 22.36 18.98
N ARG A 96 -10.96 21.79 18.33
CA ARG A 96 -9.68 22.46 18.16
C ARG A 96 -9.64 23.34 16.91
N PRO A 97 -9.07 24.56 17.00
CA PRO A 97 -8.93 25.44 15.84
C PRO A 97 -7.90 24.90 14.82
N ASP A 98 -6.89 24.14 15.27
CA ASP A 98 -5.81 23.60 14.45
C ASP A 98 -6.09 22.21 13.85
N ARG A 99 -7.33 21.69 13.95
CA ARG A 99 -7.69 20.32 13.58
C ARG A 99 -7.25 19.89 12.17
N ASN A 100 -7.39 20.75 11.16
CA ASN A 100 -7.04 20.38 9.78
C ASN A 100 -5.53 20.09 9.64
N ARG A 101 -4.71 20.85 10.36
CA ARG A 101 -3.26 20.63 10.42
C ARG A 101 -2.92 19.34 11.16
N LEU A 102 -3.63 19.04 12.23
CA LEU A 102 -3.47 17.78 12.97
C LEU A 102 -3.86 16.57 12.11
N MET A 103 -4.99 16.64 11.40
CA MET A 103 -5.42 15.61 10.44
C MET A 103 -4.39 15.38 9.35
N LEU A 104 -3.85 16.47 8.76
CA LEU A 104 -2.79 16.38 7.76
C LEU A 104 -1.54 15.67 8.32
N LEU A 105 -1.14 15.98 9.54
CA LEU A 105 0.00 15.31 10.19
C LEU A 105 -0.23 13.81 10.42
N VAL A 106 -1.47 13.39 10.76
CA VAL A 106 -1.81 11.96 10.84
C VAL A 106 -1.66 11.28 9.47
N VAL A 107 -2.19 11.90 8.40
CA VAL A 107 -2.06 11.36 7.04
C VAL A 107 -0.60 11.30 6.60
N LEU A 108 0.18 12.35 6.84
CA LEU A 108 1.61 12.38 6.50
C LEU A 108 2.39 11.32 7.26
N GLY A 109 2.11 11.11 8.55
CA GLY A 109 2.74 10.04 9.33
C GLY A 109 2.39 8.65 8.80
N TYR A 110 1.13 8.45 8.41
CA TYR A 110 0.68 7.20 7.79
C TYR A 110 1.36 6.93 6.45
N LEU A 111 1.42 7.94 5.57
CA LEU A 111 2.11 7.85 4.28
C LEU A 111 3.61 7.60 4.48
N ALA A 112 4.24 8.25 5.45
CA ALA A 112 5.67 8.04 5.74
C ALA A 112 5.99 6.58 6.10
N ALA A 113 5.15 5.93 6.92
CA ALA A 113 5.32 4.51 7.26
C ALA A 113 5.20 3.60 6.02
N TRP A 114 4.23 3.90 5.13
CA TRP A 114 4.06 3.18 3.87
C TRP A 114 5.18 3.45 2.86
N SER A 115 5.70 4.67 2.79
CA SER A 115 6.86 5.02 1.97
C SER A 115 8.11 4.26 2.44
N ALA A 116 8.33 4.16 3.75
CA ALA A 116 9.43 3.36 4.31
C ALA A 116 9.31 1.88 3.94
N PHE A 117 8.10 1.33 3.97
CA PHE A 117 7.83 -0.03 3.50
C PHE A 117 8.10 -0.18 1.99
N GLY A 118 7.65 0.77 1.17
CA GLY A 118 7.89 0.76 -0.27
C GLY A 118 9.36 0.75 -0.63
N LEU A 119 10.17 1.56 0.06
CA LEU A 119 11.63 1.55 -0.09
C LEU A 119 12.22 0.17 0.21
N ALA A 120 11.75 -0.50 1.27
CA ALA A 120 12.22 -1.83 1.63
C ALA A 120 11.84 -2.90 0.58
N VAL A 121 10.59 -2.87 0.10
CA VAL A 121 10.13 -3.79 -0.96
C VAL A 121 10.88 -3.54 -2.25
N HIS A 122 11.08 -2.27 -2.63
CA HIS A 122 11.79 -1.90 -3.84
C HIS A 122 13.26 -2.36 -3.80
N ALA A 123 13.94 -2.18 -2.67
CA ALA A 123 15.28 -2.70 -2.47
C ALA A 123 15.34 -4.24 -2.57
N GLY A 124 14.34 -4.93 -2.02
CA GLY A 124 14.21 -6.39 -2.12
C GLY A 124 13.99 -6.86 -3.56
N ASP A 125 13.11 -6.19 -4.29
CA ASP A 125 12.83 -6.46 -5.71
C ASP A 125 14.07 -6.24 -6.58
N ALA A 126 14.81 -5.14 -6.38
CA ALA A 126 16.06 -4.88 -7.08
C ALA A 126 17.13 -5.96 -6.79
N GLY A 127 17.20 -6.41 -5.53
CA GLY A 127 18.08 -7.51 -5.12
C GLY A 127 17.71 -8.84 -5.77
N LEU A 128 16.41 -9.15 -5.87
CA LEU A 128 15.91 -10.36 -6.50
C LEU A 128 16.21 -10.38 -8.01
N HIS A 129 15.99 -9.26 -8.70
CA HIS A 129 16.35 -9.11 -10.11
C HIS A 129 17.87 -9.23 -10.33
N ALA A 130 18.68 -8.68 -9.43
CA ALA A 130 20.13 -8.84 -9.49
C ALA A 130 20.58 -10.29 -9.32
N LEU A 131 19.89 -11.06 -8.47
CA LEU A 131 20.15 -12.50 -8.28
C LEU A 131 19.69 -13.32 -9.48
N ALA A 132 18.52 -13.02 -10.05
CA ALA A 132 17.99 -13.67 -11.24
C ALA A 132 18.91 -13.50 -12.45
N ARG A 133 19.46 -12.29 -12.67
CA ARG A 133 20.45 -12.04 -13.73
C ARG A 133 21.74 -12.85 -13.58
N ARG A 134 22.11 -13.23 -12.35
CA ARG A 134 23.30 -14.04 -12.06
C ARG A 134 23.03 -15.55 -12.09
N THR A 135 21.76 -15.95 -12.03
CA THR A 135 21.36 -17.36 -11.86
C THR A 135 20.40 -17.76 -12.98
N PRO A 136 20.91 -18.30 -14.10
CA PRO A 136 20.09 -18.69 -15.24
C PRO A 136 18.91 -19.60 -14.84
N TRP A 137 19.12 -20.51 -13.91
CA TRP A 137 18.07 -21.40 -13.40
C TRP A 137 16.85 -20.64 -12.86
N LEU A 138 17.06 -19.53 -12.12
CA LEU A 138 15.98 -18.73 -11.56
C LEU A 138 15.22 -17.95 -12.65
N ALA A 139 15.93 -17.53 -13.71
CA ALA A 139 15.30 -16.91 -14.87
C ALA A 139 14.37 -17.89 -15.62
N TRP A 140 14.78 -19.15 -15.75
CA TRP A 140 13.96 -20.22 -16.34
C TRP A 140 12.79 -20.67 -15.43
N HIS A 141 12.90 -20.49 -14.11
CA HIS A 141 11.88 -20.90 -13.14
C HIS A 141 11.27 -19.69 -12.42
N GLY A 142 11.02 -18.59 -13.14
CA GLY A 142 10.40 -17.38 -12.57
C GLY A 142 9.05 -17.64 -11.87
N TRP A 143 8.34 -18.69 -12.28
CA TRP A 143 7.11 -19.15 -11.62
C TRP A 143 7.30 -19.53 -10.14
N LEU A 144 8.50 -19.99 -9.74
CA LEU A 144 8.82 -20.30 -8.34
C LEU A 144 8.77 -19.06 -7.46
N VAL A 145 9.19 -17.92 -7.98
CA VAL A 145 9.14 -16.64 -7.25
C VAL A 145 7.69 -16.29 -6.95
N GLY A 146 6.82 -16.34 -7.96
CA GLY A 146 5.39 -16.08 -7.80
C GLY A 146 4.71 -17.06 -6.84
N ALA A 147 4.97 -18.36 -6.99
CA ALA A 147 4.45 -19.40 -6.09
C ALA A 147 4.91 -19.21 -4.65
N THR A 148 6.18 -18.83 -4.44
CA THR A 148 6.74 -18.56 -3.10
C THR A 148 6.09 -17.34 -2.47
N VAL A 149 5.92 -16.24 -3.21
CA VAL A 149 5.24 -15.03 -2.72
C VAL A 149 3.78 -15.35 -2.35
N LEU A 150 3.06 -16.09 -3.19
CA LEU A 150 1.69 -16.57 -2.90
C LEU A 150 1.64 -17.43 -1.64
N ALA A 151 2.55 -18.40 -1.51
CA ALA A 151 2.60 -19.29 -0.36
C ALA A 151 2.85 -18.52 0.94
N LEU A 152 3.83 -17.61 0.92
CA LEU A 152 4.14 -16.78 2.06
C LEU A 152 3.01 -15.80 2.39
N ALA A 153 2.33 -15.22 1.40
CA ALA A 153 1.16 -14.38 1.61
C ALA A 153 0.02 -15.16 2.26
N GLY A 154 -0.25 -16.38 1.79
CA GLY A 154 -1.24 -17.28 2.37
C GLY A 154 -0.90 -17.68 3.80
N ALA A 155 0.35 -18.08 4.07
CA ALA A 155 0.83 -18.40 5.41
C ALA A 155 0.76 -17.19 6.36
N TYR A 156 1.15 -16.01 5.87
CA TYR A 156 1.07 -14.77 6.64
C TYR A 156 -0.39 -14.42 6.99
N GLN A 157 -1.32 -14.72 6.08
CA GLN A 157 -2.75 -14.47 6.27
C GLN A 157 -3.34 -15.21 7.48
N LEU A 158 -2.72 -16.33 7.86
CA LEU A 158 -3.08 -17.21 8.99
C LEU A 158 -2.20 -16.97 10.23
N SER A 159 -1.23 -16.06 10.16
CA SER A 159 -0.23 -15.88 11.22
C SER A 159 -0.78 -15.12 12.44
N PRO A 160 -0.32 -15.45 13.68
CA PRO A 160 -0.67 -14.68 14.87
C PRO A 160 -0.25 -13.21 14.79
N LEU A 161 0.88 -12.92 14.13
CA LEU A 161 1.38 -11.56 13.96
C LEU A 161 0.38 -10.69 13.19
N LYS A 162 -0.13 -11.21 12.06
CA LYS A 162 -1.16 -10.52 11.29
C LYS A 162 -2.39 -10.22 12.12
N TYR A 163 -2.92 -11.20 12.86
CA TYR A 163 -4.12 -11.00 13.68
C TYR A 163 -3.92 -9.92 14.74
N ARG A 164 -2.76 -9.91 15.43
CA ARG A 164 -2.43 -8.86 16.42
C ARG A 164 -2.38 -7.46 15.78
N CYS A 165 -1.76 -7.33 14.61
CA CYS A 165 -1.73 -6.07 13.87
C CYS A 165 -3.13 -5.65 13.41
N LEU A 166 -3.92 -6.59 12.90
CA LEU A 166 -5.28 -6.37 12.41
C LEU A 166 -6.22 -5.91 13.53
N ASP A 167 -6.11 -6.47 14.74
CA ASP A 167 -6.93 -6.07 15.90
C ASP A 167 -6.69 -4.61 16.29
N LYS A 168 -5.43 -4.13 16.18
CA LYS A 168 -5.09 -2.71 16.37
C LYS A 168 -5.64 -1.83 15.24
N CYS A 169 -5.61 -2.29 13.99
CA CYS A 169 -6.23 -1.56 12.86
C CYS A 169 -7.76 -1.46 12.99
N ARG A 170 -8.41 -2.47 13.54
CA ARG A 170 -9.88 -2.57 13.67
C ARG A 170 -10.44 -1.84 14.90
N SER A 171 -9.58 -1.31 15.78
CA SER A 171 -9.97 -0.67 17.05
C SER A 171 -9.60 0.81 17.09
N PRO A 172 -10.13 1.66 16.17
CA PRO A 172 -9.66 3.04 16.00
C PRO A 172 -9.86 3.92 17.25
N LEU A 173 -10.94 3.73 18.01
CA LEU A 173 -11.20 4.53 19.21
C LEU A 173 -10.21 4.24 20.35
N MET A 174 -9.98 2.96 20.62
CA MET A 174 -8.97 2.53 21.60
C MET A 174 -7.58 2.99 21.17
N PHE A 175 -7.24 2.82 19.89
CA PHE A 175 -5.95 3.25 19.38
C PHE A 175 -5.71 4.75 19.53
N VAL A 176 -6.68 5.60 19.14
CA VAL A 176 -6.51 7.04 19.26
C VAL A 176 -6.45 7.48 20.72
N SER A 177 -7.30 6.93 21.60
CA SER A 177 -7.30 7.28 23.03
C SER A 177 -6.03 6.84 23.77
N GLU A 178 -5.42 5.71 23.40
CA GLU A 178 -4.12 5.26 23.95
C GLU A 178 -2.96 6.18 23.54
N GLN A 179 -3.01 6.73 22.32
CA GLN A 179 -1.87 7.32 21.63
C GLN A 179 -1.88 8.85 21.60
N TRP A 180 -3.07 9.46 21.77
CA TRP A 180 -3.28 10.91 21.75
C TRP A 180 -3.64 11.44 23.13
N ARG A 181 -2.80 12.32 23.69
CA ARG A 181 -3.01 12.95 25.00
C ARG A 181 -3.19 14.46 24.91
N GLY A 182 -2.86 15.07 23.78
CA GLY A 182 -3.01 16.50 23.52
C GLY A 182 -1.92 17.38 24.13
N GLY A 183 -0.83 16.80 24.65
CA GLY A 183 0.27 17.53 25.27
C GLY A 183 1.13 18.25 24.23
N ASN A 184 1.62 17.51 23.23
CA ASN A 184 2.22 18.10 22.02
C ASN A 184 1.41 17.68 20.78
N PRO A 185 0.31 18.40 20.47
CA PRO A 185 -0.64 17.99 19.45
C PRO A 185 -0.02 17.70 18.09
N ARG A 186 0.92 18.51 17.62
CA ARG A 186 1.51 18.30 16.29
C ARG A 186 2.33 17.02 16.23
N ARG A 187 3.22 16.82 17.20
CA ARG A 187 4.07 15.63 17.25
C ARG A 187 3.26 14.36 17.49
N GLU A 188 2.30 14.41 18.40
CA GLU A 188 1.41 13.28 18.69
C GLU A 188 0.58 12.89 17.47
N SER A 189 0.15 13.84 16.62
CA SER A 189 -0.65 13.54 15.42
C SER A 189 0.20 12.81 14.39
N PHE A 190 1.41 13.30 14.16
CA PHE A 190 2.34 12.64 13.25
C PHE A 190 2.69 11.23 13.74
N VAL A 191 3.03 11.09 15.03
CA VAL A 191 3.36 9.79 15.64
C VAL A 191 2.16 8.84 15.64
N LEU A 192 0.94 9.34 15.87
CA LEU A 192 -0.30 8.56 15.76
C LEU A 192 -0.43 7.97 14.34
N GLY A 193 -0.20 8.79 13.31
CA GLY A 193 -0.18 8.38 11.91
C GLY A 193 0.88 7.31 11.63
N VAL A 194 2.12 7.54 12.05
CA VAL A 194 3.24 6.58 11.87
C VAL A 194 2.94 5.26 12.56
N ARG A 195 2.51 5.29 13.84
CA ARG A 195 2.21 4.07 14.60
C ARG A 195 1.07 3.28 13.95
N HIS A 196 0.00 3.95 13.55
CA HIS A 196 -1.08 3.29 12.83
C HIS A 196 -0.61 2.72 11.49
N GLY A 197 0.20 3.47 10.75
CA GLY A 197 0.82 3.04 9.51
C GLY A 197 1.64 1.77 9.68
N VAL A 198 2.45 1.66 10.74
CA VAL A 198 3.24 0.45 11.05
C VAL A 198 2.34 -0.76 11.31
N PHE A 199 1.26 -0.62 12.08
CA PHE A 199 0.30 -1.73 12.26
C PHE A 199 -0.43 -2.07 10.96
N CYS A 200 -0.75 -1.06 10.15
CA CYS A 200 -1.39 -1.24 8.86
C CYS A 200 -0.49 -2.02 7.90
N VAL A 201 0.78 -1.62 7.76
CA VAL A 201 1.80 -2.38 7.02
C VAL A 201 1.91 -3.79 7.61
N GLY A 202 2.05 -3.92 8.93
CA GLY A 202 2.12 -5.22 9.60
C GLY A 202 0.99 -6.17 9.21
N CYS A 203 -0.27 -5.73 9.17
CA CYS A 203 -1.36 -6.66 8.86
C CYS A 203 -1.50 -7.02 7.36
N CYS A 204 -0.92 -6.27 6.43
CA CYS A 204 -1.16 -6.47 4.99
C CYS A 204 0.07 -6.40 4.08
N TRP A 205 1.28 -6.28 4.63
CA TRP A 205 2.51 -6.17 3.83
C TRP A 205 2.67 -7.34 2.84
N MET A 206 2.33 -8.56 3.24
CA MET A 206 2.50 -9.73 2.36
C MET A 206 1.51 -9.77 1.20
N LEU A 207 0.27 -9.30 1.43
CA LEU A 207 -0.68 -9.08 0.35
C LEU A 207 -0.25 -7.91 -0.55
N MET A 208 0.47 -6.91 -0.02
CA MET A 208 1.04 -5.85 -0.84
C MET A 208 2.21 -6.36 -1.68
N CYS A 209 3.10 -7.19 -1.11
CA CYS A 209 4.16 -7.86 -1.85
C CYS A 209 3.63 -8.75 -2.98
N LEU A 210 2.44 -9.34 -2.80
CA LEU A 210 1.79 -10.12 -3.86
C LEU A 210 1.54 -9.29 -5.13
N MET A 211 1.28 -7.98 -5.03
CA MET A 211 1.13 -7.11 -6.21
C MET A 211 2.35 -7.08 -7.11
N PHE A 212 3.55 -7.19 -6.54
CA PHE A 212 4.79 -7.26 -7.31
C PHE A 212 4.95 -8.59 -8.06
N ALA A 213 4.32 -9.67 -7.56
CA ALA A 213 4.39 -10.99 -8.17
C ALA A 213 3.33 -11.21 -9.26
N VAL A 214 2.12 -10.67 -9.12
CA VAL A 214 1.03 -10.82 -10.12
C VAL A 214 0.96 -9.66 -11.13
N GLY A 215 1.90 -8.70 -11.05
CA GLY A 215 1.97 -7.53 -11.91
C GLY A 215 1.40 -6.28 -11.23
N ALA A 216 2.29 -5.38 -10.77
CA ALA A 216 1.94 -4.23 -9.95
C ALA A 216 1.03 -3.21 -10.67
N GLY A 217 1.01 -3.22 -12.01
CA GLY A 217 0.16 -2.32 -12.78
C GLY A 217 -1.22 -2.89 -13.11
N SER A 218 -1.54 -4.15 -12.78
CA SER A 218 -2.88 -4.67 -13.03
C SER A 218 -3.89 -3.99 -12.10
N ILE A 219 -4.65 -3.04 -12.64
CA ILE A 219 -5.70 -2.32 -11.91
C ILE A 219 -6.72 -3.28 -11.31
N GLY A 220 -7.05 -4.37 -12.02
CA GLY A 220 -7.94 -5.40 -11.52
C GLY A 220 -7.41 -6.06 -10.24
N TRP A 221 -6.14 -6.43 -10.21
CA TRP A 221 -5.50 -7.01 -9.03
C TRP A 221 -5.34 -6.00 -7.89
N MET A 222 -4.98 -4.74 -8.20
CA MET A 222 -4.96 -3.66 -7.21
C MET A 222 -6.33 -3.45 -6.57
N LEU A 223 -7.40 -3.43 -7.36
CA LEU A 223 -8.78 -3.32 -6.85
C LEU A 223 -9.14 -4.52 -5.98
N ALA A 224 -8.84 -5.75 -6.43
CA ALA A 224 -9.15 -6.97 -5.70
C ALA A 224 -8.45 -7.01 -4.33
N ILE A 225 -7.13 -6.78 -4.29
CA ILE A 225 -6.36 -6.82 -3.06
C ILE A 225 -6.71 -5.63 -2.15
N GLY A 226 -6.83 -4.42 -2.70
CA GLY A 226 -7.21 -3.23 -1.93
C GLY A 226 -8.60 -3.36 -1.31
N THR A 227 -9.55 -3.95 -2.03
CA THR A 227 -10.89 -4.27 -1.53
C THR A 227 -10.82 -5.33 -0.44
N ALA A 228 -10.08 -6.42 -0.63
CA ALA A 228 -9.92 -7.45 0.38
C ALA A 228 -9.35 -6.86 1.69
N MET A 229 -8.26 -6.09 1.62
CA MET A 229 -7.66 -5.43 2.79
C MET A 229 -8.61 -4.44 3.46
N SER A 230 -9.36 -3.66 2.67
CA SER A 230 -10.36 -2.73 3.19
C SER A 230 -11.49 -3.45 3.90
N ILE A 231 -11.97 -4.57 3.36
CA ILE A 231 -12.97 -5.42 4.00
C ILE A 231 -12.43 -5.99 5.31
N GLU A 232 -11.23 -6.55 5.31
CA GLU A 232 -10.60 -7.10 6.52
C GLU A 232 -10.50 -6.08 7.66
N LYS A 233 -10.21 -4.82 7.35
CA LYS A 233 -9.97 -3.76 8.33
C LYS A 233 -11.23 -3.01 8.74
N ASN A 234 -12.16 -2.79 7.83
CA ASN A 234 -13.27 -1.86 8.05
C ASN A 234 -14.61 -2.55 8.34
N LEU A 235 -14.82 -3.80 7.89
CA LEU A 235 -16.12 -4.47 8.07
C LEU A 235 -16.20 -5.26 9.38
N PRO A 236 -17.39 -5.30 10.04
CA PRO A 236 -17.58 -6.01 11.32
C PRO A 236 -17.15 -7.49 11.27
N HIS A 237 -17.42 -8.18 10.17
CA HIS A 237 -17.05 -9.58 9.97
C HIS A 237 -15.76 -9.77 9.15
N GLY A 238 -15.05 -8.69 8.81
CA GLY A 238 -13.87 -8.71 7.94
C GLY A 238 -12.75 -9.64 8.42
N ARG A 239 -12.58 -9.83 9.73
CA ARG A 239 -11.59 -10.78 10.29
C ARG A 239 -11.80 -12.22 9.80
N ARG A 240 -13.05 -12.59 9.48
CA ARG A 240 -13.38 -13.93 8.96
C ARG A 240 -12.90 -14.13 7.52
N LEU A 241 -12.58 -13.07 6.77
CA LEU A 241 -12.04 -13.14 5.42
C LEU A 241 -10.57 -13.60 5.40
N SER A 242 -9.84 -13.43 6.50
CA SER A 242 -8.42 -13.79 6.59
C SER A 242 -8.15 -15.27 6.36
N ALA A 243 -8.89 -16.15 7.02
CA ALA A 243 -8.70 -17.60 6.86
C ALA A 243 -8.98 -18.10 5.43
N PRO A 244 -10.16 -17.81 4.81
CA PRO A 244 -10.44 -18.27 3.45
C PRO A 244 -9.48 -17.64 2.43
N LEU A 245 -9.09 -16.37 2.58
CA LEU A 245 -8.10 -15.76 1.70
C LEU A 245 -6.74 -16.46 1.83
N GLY A 246 -6.32 -16.79 3.05
CA GLY A 246 -5.08 -17.51 3.29
C GLY A 246 -5.05 -18.90 2.64
N VAL A 247 -6.13 -19.67 2.82
CA VAL A 247 -6.29 -20.99 2.21
C VAL A 247 -6.33 -20.90 0.69
N ALA A 248 -7.03 -19.92 0.12
CA ALA A 248 -7.08 -19.71 -1.32
C ALA A 248 -5.70 -19.40 -1.91
N LEU A 249 -4.92 -18.53 -1.25
CA LEU A 249 -3.56 -18.19 -1.68
C LEU A 249 -2.61 -19.39 -1.61
N LEU A 250 -2.70 -20.20 -0.55
CA LEU A 250 -1.92 -21.44 -0.42
C LEU A 250 -2.31 -22.47 -1.48
N GLY A 251 -3.62 -22.63 -1.74
CA GLY A 251 -4.12 -23.51 -2.79
C GLY A 251 -3.63 -23.08 -4.17
N TRP A 252 -3.62 -21.77 -4.44
CA TRP A 252 -3.10 -21.23 -5.70
C TRP A 252 -1.58 -21.42 -5.84
N ALA A 253 -0.82 -21.20 -4.76
CA ALA A 253 0.60 -21.50 -4.74
C ALA A 253 0.89 -22.99 -5.02
N ALA A 254 0.14 -23.89 -4.39
CA ALA A 254 0.26 -25.33 -4.61
C ALA A 254 -0.11 -25.74 -6.03
N TRP A 255 -1.13 -25.12 -6.62
CA TRP A 255 -1.53 -25.34 -8.02
C TRP A 255 -0.42 -24.92 -9.00
N ILE A 256 0.15 -23.72 -8.84
CA ILE A 256 1.28 -23.26 -9.66
C ILE A 256 2.49 -24.18 -9.45
N GLY A 257 2.73 -24.59 -8.20
CA GLY A 257 3.73 -25.59 -7.85
C GLY A 257 3.53 -26.90 -8.61
N ALA A 258 2.32 -27.45 -8.65
CA ALA A 258 2.06 -28.68 -9.39
C ALA A 258 2.18 -28.50 -10.91
N ALA A 259 1.64 -27.40 -11.45
CA ALA A 259 1.64 -27.10 -12.88
C ALA A 259 3.04 -26.80 -13.44
N GLY A 260 3.90 -26.13 -12.67
CA GLY A 260 5.28 -25.81 -13.07
C GLY A 260 6.22 -27.02 -13.12
N TRP A 261 5.83 -28.15 -12.51
CA TRP A 261 6.57 -29.41 -12.54
C TRP A 261 6.09 -30.38 -13.63
N LEU A 262 4.94 -30.11 -14.26
CA LEU A 262 4.46 -30.88 -15.41
C LEU A 262 5.22 -30.43 -16.66
N PRO A 263 5.96 -31.33 -17.35
CA PRO A 263 6.54 -30.99 -18.63
C PRO A 263 5.41 -30.76 -19.64
N LEU A 264 5.32 -29.54 -20.17
CA LEU A 264 4.56 -29.23 -21.39
C LEU A 264 5.36 -29.67 -22.61
#